data_AF-A0A8C2K508-F1
#
_entry.id   AF-A0A8C2K508-F1
#
_cell.length_a   1.000
_cell.length_b   1.000
_cell.length_c   1.000
_cell.angle_alpha   90.00
_cell.angle_beta   90.00
_cell.angle_gamma   90.00
#
_symmetry.space_group_name_H-M   'P 1'
#
loop_
_entity.id
_entity.type
_entity.pdbx_description
1 polymer ?
#
loop_
_entity_poly.entity_id
_entity_poly.type
_entity_poly.pdbx_seq_one_letter_code
_entity_poly.pdbx_strand_id
1 'polypeptide(L)' 'MARDMSDKEILKMELDQLKLEVNTPRIAVSTTAPEIIAFVEGLSAEDPLVKGVPEDKNPFKEKGGCIIT' A
#
# COMPACT_ATOMS: atom_id res chain seq x y z
N MET A 1 11.26 -12.29 22.76
CA MET A 1 11.91 -12.64 21.47
C MET A 1 13.06 -11.68 21.15
N ALA A 2 12.84 -10.38 20.91
CA ALA A 2 13.96 -9.43 20.73
C ALA A 2 14.54 -8.88 22.06
N ARG A 3 13.78 -8.98 23.16
CA ARG A 3 14.13 -8.45 24.49
C ARG A 3 15.02 -9.39 25.33
N ASP A 4 15.21 -10.63 24.88
CA ASP A 4 15.92 -11.69 25.61
C ASP A 4 17.33 -11.94 25.05
N MET A 5 17.74 -11.19 24.03
CA MET A 5 19.01 -11.32 23.33
C MET A 5 20.05 -10.37 23.93
N SER A 6 21.31 -10.79 24.01
CA SER A 6 22.37 -9.89 24.45
C SER A 6 22.58 -8.75 23.45
N ASP A 7 23.03 -7.58 23.93
CA ASP A 7 23.29 -6.42 23.06
C ASP A 7 24.20 -6.76 21.87
N LYS A 8 25.16 -7.67 22.07
CA LYS A 8 26.06 -8.17 21.03
C LYS A 8 25.32 -8.96 19.94
N GLU A 9 24.29 -9.72 20.29
CA GLU A 9 23.51 -10.49 19.33
C GLU A 9 22.55 -9.61 18.55
N ILE A 10 21.96 -8.59 19.19
CA ILE A 10 21.13 -7.57 18.53
C ILE A 10 21.96 -6.85 17.46
N LEU A 11 23.17 -6.40 17.81
CA LEU A 11 24.06 -5.70 16.88
C LEU A 11 24.52 -6.58 15.71
N LYS A 12 24.71 -7.89 15.94
CA LYS A 12 25.03 -8.83 14.85
C LYS A 12 23.85 -8.98 13.89
N MET A 13 22.64 -9.13 14.43
CA MET A 13 21.43 -9.23 13.61
C MET A 13 21.20 -7.96 12.78
N GLU A 14 21.39 -6.78 13.38
CA GLU A 14 21.30 -5.50 12.66
C GLU A 14 22.35 -5.40 11.55
N LEU A 15 23.59 -5.80 11.83
CA LEU A 15 24.66 -5.78 10.85
C LEU A 15 24.40 -6.74 9.68
N ASP A 16 23.84 -7.91 9.94
CA ASP A 16 23.46 -8.86 8.89
C ASP A 16 22.27 -8.34 8.07
N GLN A 17 21.30 -7.68 8.69
CA GLN A 17 20.21 -6.99 7.99
C GLN A 17 20.73 -5.86 7.09
N LEU A 18 21.63 -5.01 7.60
CA LEU A 18 22.22 -3.91 6.83
C LEU A 18 23.03 -4.42 5.62
N LYS A 19 23.74 -5.55 5.77
CA LYS A 19 24.42 -6.19 4.64
C LYS A 19 23.42 -6.62 3.56
N LEU A 20 22.26 -7.15 3.93
CA LEU A 20 21.23 -7.53 2.95
C LEU A 20 20.66 -6.29 2.25
N GLU A 21 20.36 -5.22 2.99
CA GLU A 21 19.80 -3.98 2.43
C GLU A 21 20.76 -3.26 1.49
N VAL A 22 22.07 -3.28 1.78
CA VAL A 22 23.08 -2.71 0.88
C VAL A 22 23.15 -3.48 -0.44
N ASN A 23 23.11 -4.81 -0.37
CA ASN A 23 23.17 -5.69 -1.55
C ASN A 23 21.87 -5.73 -2.36
N THR A 24 20.79 -5.12 -1.89
CA THR A 24 19.52 -5.08 -2.62
C THR A 24 19.64 -4.18 -3.86
N PRO A 25 19.39 -4.69 -5.07
CA PRO A 25 19.48 -3.89 -6.29
C PRO A 25 18.41 -2.80 -6.30
N ARG A 26 18.82 -1.56 -6.57
CA ARG A 26 17.93 -0.40 -6.63
C ARG A 26 17.72 0.01 -8.09
N ILE A 27 16.48 0.37 -8.42
CA ILE A 27 16.12 0.93 -9.72
C ILE A 27 16.11 2.46 -9.59
N ALA A 28 16.48 3.16 -10.66
CA ALA A 28 16.47 4.61 -10.66
C ALA A 28 15.04 5.14 -10.47
N VAL A 29 14.88 6.16 -9.61
CA VAL A 29 13.59 6.81 -9.36
C VAL A 29 13.00 7.42 -10.64
N SER A 30 13.87 7.87 -11.55
CA SER A 30 13.46 8.37 -12.87
C SER A 30 12.80 7.30 -13.74
N THR A 31 13.05 6.02 -13.49
CA THR A 31 12.43 4.90 -14.21
C THR A 31 11.16 4.43 -13.52
N THR A 32 11.17 4.32 -12.19
CA THR A 32 9.99 3.82 -11.45
C THR A 32 8.86 4.84 -11.34
N ALA A 33 9.18 6.13 -11.23
CA ALA A 33 8.17 7.19 -11.14
C ALA A 33 7.21 7.23 -12.35
N PRO A 34 7.68 7.23 -13.62
CA PRO A 34 6.76 7.21 -14.75
C PRO A 34 5.94 5.92 -14.86
N GLU A 35 6.48 4.77 -14.46
CA GLU A 35 5.72 3.50 -14.43
C GLU A 35 4.56 3.57 -13.42
N ILE A 36 4.82 4.11 -12.23
CA ILE A 36 3.79 4.30 -11.21
C ILE A 36 2.73 5.28 -11.70
N ILE A 37 3.13 6.40 -12.32
CA ILE A 37 2.22 7.39 -12.88
C ILE A 37 1.33 6.73 -13.95
N ALA A 38 1.91 6.02 -14.91
CA ALA A 38 1.16 5.36 -15.97
C ALA A 38 0.16 4.34 -15.42
N PHE A 39 0.55 3.57 -14.40
CA PHE A 39 -0.33 2.62 -13.73
C PHE A 39 -1.51 3.31 -13.04
N VAL A 40 -1.24 4.38 -12.27
CA VAL A 40 -2.28 5.13 -11.57
C VAL A 40 -3.22 5.83 -12.55
N GLU A 41 -2.69 6.49 -13.58
CA GLU A 41 -3.50 7.18 -14.60
C GLU A 41 -4.43 6.21 -15.34
N GLY A 42 -3.91 5.03 -15.71
CA GLY A 42 -4.70 3.98 -16.38
C GLY A 42 -5.88 3.47 -15.56
N LEU A 43 -5.73 3.40 -14.23
CA LEU A 43 -6.77 2.90 -13.32
C LEU A 43 -7.62 4.01 -12.69
N SER A 44 -7.14 5.25 -12.69
CA SER A 44 -7.82 6.40 -12.08
C SER A 44 -9.22 6.63 -12.65
N ALA A 45 -9.42 6.26 -13.92
CA ALA A 45 -10.70 6.41 -14.60
C ALA A 45 -11.77 5.44 -14.09
N GLU A 46 -11.36 4.32 -13.48
CA GLU A 46 -12.21 3.27 -12.93
C GLU A 46 -12.27 3.33 -11.40
N ASP A 47 -11.42 4.14 -10.77
CA ASP A 47 -11.39 4.30 -9.33
C ASP A 47 -12.70 4.95 -8.81
N PRO A 48 -13.52 4.21 -8.05
CA PRO A 48 -14.80 4.69 -7.55
C PRO A 48 -14.67 5.84 -6.54
N LEU A 49 -13.51 5.97 -5.87
CA LEU A 49 -13.23 7.05 -4.93
C LEU A 49 -12.71 8.32 -5.62
N VAL A 50 -12.15 8.19 -6.83
CA VAL A 50 -11.70 9.34 -7.64
C VAL A 50 -12.86 9.94 -8.44
N LYS A 51 -13.65 9.12 -9.13
CA LYS A 51 -14.79 9.61 -9.95
C LYS A 51 -16.11 9.71 -9.19
N GLY A 52 -16.22 9.08 -8.04
CA GLY A 52 -17.47 8.94 -7.31
C GLY A 52 -18.30 7.76 -7.80
N VAL A 53 -19.02 7.14 -6.87
CA VAL A 53 -19.89 6.00 -7.15
C VAL A 53 -21.33 6.50 -7.28
N PRO A 54 -22.05 6.15 -8.36
CA PRO A 54 -23.49 6.39 -8.44
C PRO A 54 -24.20 5.77 -7.25
N GLU A 55 -25.20 6.45 -6.69
CA GLU A 55 -25.89 5.99 -5.48
C GLU A 55 -26.44 4.57 -5.63
N ASP A 56 -26.97 4.20 -6.79
CA ASP A 56 -27.53 2.87 -7.07
C ASP A 56 -26.50 1.74 -7.11
N LYS A 57 -25.22 2.07 -7.30
CA LYS A 57 -24.11 1.12 -7.32
C LYS A 57 -23.29 1.14 -6.02
N ASN A 58 -23.60 2.05 -5.08
CA ASN A 58 -22.89 2.13 -3.82
C ASN A 58 -23.41 1.06 -2.83
N PRO A 59 -22.59 0.04 -2.49
CA PRO A 59 -23.00 -1.02 -1.56
C PRO A 59 -23.23 -0.52 -0.12
N PHE A 60 -22.77 0.69 0.21
CA PHE A 60 -22.93 1.33 1.52
C PHE A 60 -24.08 2.35 1.56
N LYS A 61 -24.89 2.46 0.50
CA LYS A 61 -26.12 3.26 0.54
C LYS A 61 -27.02 2.76 1.68
N GLU A 62 -27.59 3.68 2.46
CA GLU A 62 -28.62 3.32 3.44
C GLU A 62 -29.74 2.57 2.72
N LYS A 63 -30.01 1.33 3.14
CA LYS A 63 -31.18 0.59 2.68
C LYS A 63 -32.39 1.39 3.17
N GLY A 64 -33.02 2.15 2.26
CA GLY A 64 -34.25 2.88 2.55
C GLY A 64 -35.19 1.95 3.31
N GLY A 65 -35.48 2.30 4.57
CA GLY A 65 -36.32 1.49 5.43
C GLY A 65 -37.62 1.18 4.70
N CYS A 66 -38.01 -0.10 4.67
CA CYS A 66 -39.33 -0.49 4.21
C CYS A 66 -40.36 0.20 5.12
N ILE A 67 -40.94 1.31 4.66
CA ILE A 67 -42.04 1.98 5.35
C ILE A 67 -43.29 1.23 4.93
N ILE A 68 -43.78 0.35 5.81
CA ILE A 68 -45.11 -0.23 5.68
C ILE A 68 -46.08 0.85 6.18
N THR A 69 -46.63 1.66 5.27
CA THR A 69 -47.79 2.51 5.56
C THR A 69 -48.96 2.06 4.72
#